data_AF-A0A072NZ18-F1
#
_entry.id   AF-A0A072NZ18-F1
#
_cell.length_a   1.000
_cell.length_b   1.000
_cell.length_c   1.000
_cell.angle_alpha   90.00
_cell.angle_beta   90.00
_cell.angle_gamma   90.00
#
_symmetry.space_group_name_H-M   'P 1'
#
loop_
_entity.id
_entity.type
_entity.pdbx_description
1 polymer ?
#
loop_
_entity_poly.entity_id
_entity_poly.type
_entity_poly.pdbx_seq_one_letter_code
_entity_poly.pdbx_strand_id
1 'polypeptide(L)'
;MATPNPNDHTSYHLSHSSYTCSHCGCDFHSLVDPSAEAADAHRRLHDLETQVKILNTKAASAVDKLADYEDELRYLRDANARHEQQSQTGGTSGLALEGPGPAITPPMPGQSQQQQQPQSRLASLSALLPGRRKEVHPVNLPITPHTGVFSQNDIAYGSNSLSPPKTPFTKSSAPQLLPSHSDSQIVTMSSLQSSLEEERNLRLRAESSLSQTQTELEDLTAQLFGQANEMVATERKARAKLEERVKVLEQRDTEKRRRLDRLEKAVSRIERVKQMVGP
;
A
#
# COMPACT_ATOMS: atom_id res chain seq x y z
N MET A 1 69.69 62.48 -39.68
CA MET A 1 68.31 62.05 -39.34
C MET A 1 68.27 61.71 -37.86
N ALA A 2 67.12 61.98 -37.24
CA ALA A 2 66.88 62.13 -35.81
C ALA A 2 66.94 60.85 -34.95
N THR A 3 67.03 61.08 -33.64
CA THR A 3 66.95 60.28 -32.38
C THR A 3 65.76 59.30 -32.25
N PRO A 4 65.52 58.61 -31.10
CA PRO A 4 66.32 57.64 -30.30
C PRO A 4 65.53 56.32 -30.00
N ASN A 5 66.12 55.44 -29.18
CA ASN A 5 65.62 54.13 -28.67
C ASN A 5 64.44 54.24 -27.67
N PRO A 6 63.53 53.24 -27.60
CA PRO A 6 62.92 52.85 -26.32
C PRO A 6 62.71 51.32 -26.10
N ASN A 7 63.10 50.88 -24.88
CA ASN A 7 62.51 49.84 -24.00
C ASN A 7 62.55 48.36 -24.44
N ASP A 8 63.36 47.49 -23.79
CA ASP A 8 63.18 46.85 -22.47
C ASP A 8 61.86 46.09 -22.27
N HIS A 9 61.91 44.76 -22.41
CA HIS A 9 61.08 43.84 -21.62
C HIS A 9 61.96 42.69 -21.11
N THR A 10 62.62 43.03 -20.02
CA THR A 10 63.06 42.16 -18.94
C THR A 10 62.25 40.88 -18.80
N SER A 11 62.98 39.77 -18.87
CA SER A 11 62.63 38.45 -18.32
C SER A 11 62.10 38.62 -16.89
N TYR A 12 60.79 38.48 -16.69
CA TYR A 12 60.19 38.40 -15.37
C TYR A 12 60.55 37.05 -14.73
N HIS A 13 61.72 37.00 -14.10
CA HIS A 13 62.00 36.04 -13.05
C HIS A 13 61.07 36.39 -11.89
N LEU A 14 59.97 35.65 -11.77
CA LEU A 14 59.02 35.77 -10.67
C LEU A 14 59.75 35.33 -9.38
N SER A 15 60.38 36.31 -8.73
CA SER A 15 60.94 36.16 -7.40
C SER A 15 59.81 35.80 -6.44
N HIS A 16 59.75 34.54 -6.03
CA HIS A 16 59.02 34.14 -4.83
C HIS A 16 59.61 34.90 -3.65
N SER A 17 58.97 36.00 -3.32
CA SER A 17 59.28 36.75 -2.12
C SER A 17 58.65 36.02 -0.94
N SER A 18 59.47 35.24 -0.25
CA SER A 18 59.17 34.67 1.06
C SER A 18 59.04 35.82 2.07
N TYR A 19 57.82 36.30 2.30
CA TYR A 19 57.54 37.31 3.30
C TYR A 19 57.30 36.64 4.67
N THR A 20 58.30 36.70 5.54
CA THR A 20 58.21 36.29 6.95
C THR A 20 57.71 37.45 7.82
N CYS A 21 56.78 37.17 8.74
CA CYS A 21 56.24 38.17 9.67
C CYS A 21 57.26 38.54 10.74
N SER A 22 57.73 39.79 10.73
CA SER A 22 58.78 40.31 11.64
C SER A 22 58.35 40.46 13.12
N HIS A 23 57.17 39.98 13.51
CA HIS A 23 56.72 40.00 14.91
C HIS A 23 56.45 38.60 15.51
N CYS A 24 56.45 37.53 14.72
CA CYS A 24 56.34 36.16 15.27
C CYS A 24 57.16 35.09 14.54
N GLY A 25 57.89 35.42 13.47
CA GLY A 25 58.84 34.50 12.83
C GLY A 25 58.20 33.33 12.08
N CYS A 26 56.88 33.32 11.87
CA CYS A 26 56.21 32.30 11.08
C CYS A 26 56.22 32.67 9.60
N ASP A 27 56.65 31.74 8.75
CA ASP A 27 56.42 31.77 7.32
C ASP A 27 54.91 31.68 7.05
N PHE A 28 54.35 32.65 6.33
CA PHE A 28 52.96 32.64 5.86
C PHE A 28 52.77 31.76 4.61
N HIS A 29 53.61 30.75 4.42
CA HIS A 29 53.26 29.63 3.55
C HIS A 29 52.55 28.59 4.41
N SER A 30 51.22 28.71 4.46
CA SER A 30 50.38 27.56 4.73
C SER A 30 50.86 26.42 3.82
N LEU A 31 51.48 25.42 4.42
CA LEU A 31 52.03 24.21 3.78
C LEU A 31 50.92 23.28 3.26
N VAL A 32 49.78 23.84 2.84
CA VAL A 32 48.78 23.16 2.05
C VAL A 32 49.11 23.49 0.60
N ASP A 33 49.68 22.51 -0.09
CA ASP A 33 50.06 22.62 -1.49
C ASP A 33 48.80 22.96 -2.31
N PRO A 34 48.67 24.18 -2.88
CA PRO A 34 47.44 24.62 -3.55
C PRO A 34 47.10 23.74 -4.76
N SER A 35 48.11 23.05 -5.31
CA SER A 35 47.94 22.05 -6.36
C SER A 35 47.23 20.78 -5.87
N ALA A 36 47.45 20.36 -4.62
CA ALA A 36 46.80 19.19 -4.04
C ALA A 36 45.33 19.48 -3.71
N GLU A 37 45.05 20.68 -3.18
CA GLU A 37 43.67 21.12 -2.91
C GLU A 37 42.84 21.26 -4.21
N ALA A 38 43.45 21.78 -5.28
CA ALA A 38 42.81 21.84 -6.60
C ALA A 38 42.52 20.44 -7.17
N ALA A 39 43.45 19.50 -7.01
CA ALA A 39 43.25 18.12 -7.44
C ALA A 39 42.12 17.42 -6.68
N ASP A 40 42.00 17.67 -5.37
CA ASP A 40 40.91 17.15 -4.54
C ASP A 40 39.57 17.78 -4.88
N ALA A 41 39.54 19.08 -5.17
CA ALA A 41 38.34 19.78 -5.64
C ALA A 41 37.85 19.21 -6.99
N HIS A 42 38.76 18.95 -7.94
CA HIS A 42 38.43 18.31 -9.22
C HIS A 42 37.89 16.89 -9.03
N ARG A 43 38.44 16.14 -8.08
CA ARG A 43 37.95 14.79 -7.74
C ARG A 43 36.51 14.83 -7.23
N ARG A 44 36.23 15.76 -6.31
CA ARG A 44 34.87 15.97 -5.77
C ARG A 44 33.88 16.42 -6.84
N LEU A 45 34.30 17.30 -7.75
CA LEU A 45 33.46 17.72 -8.89
C LEU A 45 33.07 16.51 -9.76
N HIS A 46 34.05 15.68 -10.12
CA HIS A 46 33.79 14.48 -10.91
C HIS A 46 32.84 13.50 -10.21
N ASP A 47 33.02 13.29 -8.90
CA ASP A 47 32.14 12.43 -8.11
C ASP A 47 30.71 12.99 -8.05
N LEU A 48 30.56 14.30 -7.84
CA LEU A 48 29.26 14.98 -7.85
C LEU A 48 28.60 14.92 -9.22
N GLU A 49 29.34 15.14 -10.31
CA GLU A 49 28.82 14.99 -11.68
C GLU A 49 28.34 13.56 -11.94
N THR A 50 29.06 12.56 -11.44
CA THR A 50 28.66 11.16 -11.54
C THR A 50 27.38 10.88 -10.76
N GLN A 51 27.28 11.40 -9.53
CA GLN A 51 26.06 11.28 -8.72
C GLN A 51 24.86 11.95 -9.40
N VAL A 52 25.04 13.15 -9.96
CA VAL A 52 23.98 13.86 -10.69
C VAL A 52 23.53 13.04 -11.90
N LYS A 53 24.45 12.44 -12.66
CA LYS A 53 24.11 11.55 -13.78
C LYS A 53 23.30 10.34 -13.32
N ILE A 54 23.72 9.68 -12.24
CA ILE A 54 23.01 8.51 -11.69
C ILE A 54 21.62 8.93 -11.22
N LEU A 55 21.49 10.02 -10.47
CA LEU A 55 20.21 10.53 -10.00
C LEU A 55 19.29 10.89 -11.17
N ASN A 56 19.82 11.48 -12.23
CA ASN A 56 19.05 11.81 -13.43
C ASN A 56 18.55 10.54 -14.14
N THR A 57 19.40 9.52 -14.32
CA THR A 57 18.95 8.22 -14.87
C THR A 57 17.89 7.55 -14.00
N LYS A 58 18.01 7.66 -12.68
CA LYS A 58 17.01 7.14 -11.74
C LYS A 58 15.70 7.91 -11.82
N ALA A 59 15.76 9.23 -11.96
CA ALA A 59 14.59 10.08 -12.15
C ALA A 59 13.87 9.75 -13.47
N ALA A 60 14.62 9.60 -14.57
CA ALA A 60 14.07 9.18 -15.86
C ALA A 60 13.35 7.82 -15.75
N SER A 61 14.01 6.80 -15.16
CA SER A 61 13.38 5.50 -14.94
C SER A 61 12.14 5.55 -14.03
N ALA A 62 12.11 6.47 -13.07
CA ALA A 62 10.93 6.68 -12.23
C ALA A 62 9.77 7.30 -13.02
N VAL A 63 10.05 8.25 -13.90
CA VAL A 63 9.05 8.86 -14.80
C VAL A 63 8.48 7.82 -15.76
N ASP A 64 9.31 6.95 -16.34
CA ASP A 64 8.85 5.86 -17.22
C ASP A 64 7.85 4.94 -16.48
N LYS A 65 8.17 4.56 -15.24
CA LYS A 65 7.26 3.76 -14.40
C LYS A 65 5.96 4.48 -14.05
N LEU A 66 6.02 5.79 -13.83
CA LEU A 66 4.81 6.58 -13.59
C LEU A 66 3.91 6.60 -14.83
N ALA A 67 4.47 6.68 -16.02
CA ALA A 67 3.70 6.58 -17.27
C ALA A 67 2.99 5.21 -17.38
N ASP A 68 3.69 4.11 -17.06
CA ASP A 68 3.08 2.77 -17.03
C ASP A 68 1.88 2.70 -16.05
N TYR A 69 2.02 3.27 -14.85
CA TYR A 69 0.94 3.30 -13.85
C TYR A 69 -0.22 4.22 -14.26
N GLU A 70 0.06 5.34 -14.93
CA GLU A 70 -0.99 6.23 -15.45
C GLU A 70 -1.83 5.53 -16.52
N ASP A 71 -1.23 4.73 -17.39
CA ASP A 71 -1.93 3.94 -18.38
C ASP A 71 -2.76 2.81 -17.74
N GLU A 72 -2.24 2.14 -16.70
CA GLU A 72 -3.02 1.17 -15.92
C GLU A 72 -4.24 1.83 -15.25
N LEU A 73 -4.07 3.03 -14.68
CA LEU A 73 -5.16 3.80 -14.10
C LEU A 73 -6.22 4.19 -15.14
N ARG A 74 -5.82 4.60 -16.35
CA ARG A 74 -6.76 4.85 -17.46
C ARG A 74 -7.53 3.60 -17.82
N TYR A 75 -6.83 2.47 -17.98
CA TYR A 75 -7.44 1.19 -18.30
C TYR A 75 -8.47 0.75 -17.24
N LEU A 76 -8.13 0.85 -15.95
CA LEU A 76 -9.03 0.51 -14.86
C LEU A 76 -10.26 1.43 -14.77
N ARG A 77 -10.08 2.74 -15.04
CA ARG A 77 -11.19 3.69 -15.10
C ARG A 77 -12.14 3.37 -16.25
N ASP A 78 -11.62 3.06 -17.44
CA ASP A 78 -12.44 2.68 -18.59
C ASP A 78 -13.18 1.35 -18.34
N ALA A 79 -12.52 0.38 -17.71
CA ALA A 79 -13.14 -0.89 -17.33
C ALA A 79 -14.27 -0.69 -16.31
N ASN A 80 -14.06 0.16 -15.30
CA ASN A 80 -15.09 0.51 -14.32
C ASN A 80 -16.26 1.27 -14.96
N ALA A 81 -15.98 2.25 -15.83
CA ALA A 81 -17.02 2.99 -16.54
C ALA A 81 -17.91 2.07 -17.40
N ARG A 82 -17.31 1.06 -18.05
CA ARG A 82 -18.07 0.02 -18.78
C ARG A 82 -18.91 -0.85 -17.85
N HIS A 83 -18.39 -1.19 -16.68
CA HIS A 83 -19.12 -1.97 -15.68
C HIS A 83 -20.32 -1.20 -15.11
N GLU A 84 -20.18 0.12 -14.88
CA GLU A 84 -21.28 1.00 -14.47
C GLU A 84 -22.36 1.18 -15.55
N GLN A 85 -21.97 1.26 -16.84
CA GLN A 85 -22.95 1.30 -17.93
C GLN A 85 -23.78 0.01 -18.05
N GLN A 86 -23.18 -1.14 -17.72
CA GLN A 86 -23.87 -2.43 -17.81
C GLN A 86 -24.86 -2.64 -16.65
N SER A 87 -24.70 -1.96 -15.51
CA SER A 87 -25.63 -2.03 -14.38
C SER A 87 -26.82 -1.05 -14.48
N GLN A 88 -26.77 -0.02 -15.34
CA GLN A 88 -27.88 0.93 -15.55
C GLN A 88 -28.89 0.52 -16.66
N THR A 89 -28.57 -0.43 -17.54
CA THR A 89 -29.52 -0.89 -18.58
C THR A 89 -30.53 -1.96 -18.10
N GLY A 90 -30.52 -2.29 -16.79
CA GLY A 90 -31.46 -3.22 -16.16
C GLY A 90 -32.69 -2.59 -15.49
N GLY A 91 -32.90 -1.27 -15.59
CA GLY A 91 -33.90 -0.54 -14.79
C GLY A 91 -34.73 0.51 -15.54
N THR A 92 -35.78 0.06 -16.23
CA THR A 92 -37.10 0.71 -16.47
C THR A 92 -37.21 2.13 -17.04
N SER A 93 -37.84 2.25 -18.23
CA SER A 93 -38.93 3.17 -18.64
C SER A 93 -39.33 2.76 -20.07
N GLY A 94 -40.57 2.54 -20.51
CA GLY A 94 -41.83 3.21 -20.20
C GLY A 94 -42.41 3.74 -21.53
N LEU A 95 -43.35 2.99 -22.13
CA LEU A 95 -44.39 3.40 -23.10
C LEU A 95 -43.99 4.27 -24.31
N ALA A 96 -43.93 3.65 -25.50
CA ALA A 96 -44.27 4.31 -26.76
C ALA A 96 -45.22 3.39 -27.53
N LEU A 97 -46.46 3.86 -27.68
CA LEU A 97 -47.58 3.24 -28.35
C LEU A 97 -47.60 3.77 -29.79
N GLU A 98 -47.32 2.94 -30.80
CA GLU A 98 -47.98 2.96 -32.12
C GLU A 98 -47.30 1.99 -33.11
N GLY A 99 -48.13 1.29 -33.90
CA GLY A 99 -47.73 0.70 -35.19
C GLY A 99 -47.86 -0.82 -35.31
N PRO A 100 -48.95 -1.34 -35.91
CA PRO A 100 -49.09 -2.76 -36.22
C PRO A 100 -48.55 -3.10 -37.62
N GLY A 101 -47.73 -4.15 -37.72
CA GLY A 101 -47.30 -4.72 -39.02
C GLY A 101 -46.53 -6.04 -38.83
N PRO A 102 -46.92 -7.16 -39.47
CA PRO A 102 -46.48 -8.50 -39.08
C PRO A 102 -45.31 -9.06 -39.91
N ALA A 103 -44.60 -9.99 -39.26
CA ALA A 103 -43.86 -11.14 -39.78
C ALA A 103 -42.72 -10.91 -40.80
N ILE A 104 -41.53 -11.42 -40.48
CA ILE A 104 -40.82 -12.51 -41.18
C ILE A 104 -39.44 -12.72 -40.49
N THR A 105 -39.13 -13.99 -40.22
CA THR A 105 -37.86 -14.58 -39.72
C THR A 105 -36.69 -14.36 -40.72
N PRO A 106 -35.38 -14.47 -40.37
CA PRO A 106 -34.71 -15.77 -40.16
C PRO A 106 -33.45 -15.69 -39.22
N PRO A 107 -32.46 -16.61 -39.25
CA PRO A 107 -32.30 -17.69 -38.28
C PRO A 107 -31.04 -17.60 -37.38
N MET A 108 -31.04 -18.43 -36.34
CA MET A 108 -29.89 -18.81 -35.50
C MET A 108 -28.66 -19.31 -36.29
N PRO A 109 -27.47 -19.19 -35.70
CA PRO A 109 -26.68 -20.37 -35.32
C PRO A 109 -26.46 -20.37 -33.79
N GLY A 110 -26.49 -21.47 -33.07
CA GLY A 110 -25.59 -22.62 -33.23
C GLY A 110 -24.56 -22.54 -32.09
N GLN A 111 -24.75 -23.41 -31.09
CA GLN A 111 -24.04 -23.48 -29.81
C GLN A 111 -22.55 -23.83 -29.92
N SER A 112 -21.73 -23.21 -29.08
CA SER A 112 -20.75 -23.93 -28.23
C SER A 112 -20.22 -23.01 -27.13
N GLN A 113 -20.64 -23.28 -25.90
CA GLN A 113 -20.10 -22.70 -24.67
C GLN A 113 -18.73 -23.32 -24.36
N GLN A 114 -17.69 -22.49 -24.27
CA GLN A 114 -16.57 -22.71 -23.36
C GLN A 114 -16.30 -21.37 -22.68
N GLN A 115 -17.06 -21.10 -21.61
CA GLN A 115 -16.80 -19.97 -20.74
C GLN A 115 -15.84 -20.44 -19.65
N GLN A 116 -14.55 -20.35 -19.94
CA GLN A 116 -13.51 -20.41 -18.91
C GLN A 116 -13.70 -19.16 -18.05
N GLN A 117 -14.03 -19.36 -16.78
CA GLN A 117 -13.97 -18.33 -15.75
C GLN A 117 -12.54 -17.76 -15.72
N PRO A 118 -12.33 -16.44 -15.91
CA PRO A 118 -11.13 -15.83 -15.37
C PRO A 118 -11.32 -15.78 -13.87
N GLN A 119 -10.69 -16.72 -13.15
CA GLN A 119 -10.55 -16.61 -11.71
C GLN A 119 -9.89 -15.27 -11.41
N SER A 120 -10.66 -14.40 -10.77
CA SER A 120 -10.20 -13.12 -10.24
C SER A 120 -8.98 -13.36 -9.37
N ARG A 121 -7.84 -12.78 -9.77
CA ARG A 121 -6.51 -12.97 -9.19
C ARG A 121 -6.34 -12.28 -7.84
N LEU A 122 -7.35 -12.28 -6.99
CA LEU A 122 -7.21 -11.84 -5.59
C LEU A 122 -6.67 -12.95 -4.67
N ALA A 123 -6.41 -14.15 -5.20
CA ALA A 123 -5.86 -15.28 -4.43
C ALA A 123 -4.32 -15.29 -4.28
N SER A 124 -3.60 -14.25 -4.72
CA SER A 124 -2.12 -14.22 -4.68
C SER A 124 -1.50 -13.30 -3.63
N LEU A 125 -2.25 -12.82 -2.63
CA LEU A 125 -1.68 -12.05 -1.52
C LEU A 125 -1.08 -12.93 -0.40
N SER A 126 -1.10 -14.26 -0.54
CA SER A 126 -0.60 -15.19 0.49
C SER A 126 0.89 -15.59 0.36
N ALA A 127 1.66 -15.01 -0.58
CA ALA A 127 3.04 -15.41 -0.83
C ALA A 127 4.12 -14.57 -0.11
N LEU A 128 3.74 -13.59 0.72
CA LEU A 128 4.68 -12.66 1.37
C LEU A 128 4.71 -12.75 2.91
N LEU A 129 4.19 -13.83 3.50
CA LEU A 129 4.35 -14.11 4.92
C LEU A 129 5.41 -15.21 5.11
N PRO A 130 6.63 -14.88 5.56
CA PRO A 130 7.58 -15.87 6.02
C PRO A 130 7.03 -16.52 7.30
N GLY A 131 6.71 -17.80 7.21
CA GLY A 131 6.58 -18.68 8.38
C GLY A 131 5.16 -19.04 8.78
N ARG A 132 4.63 -20.11 8.20
CA ARG A 132 3.83 -21.06 8.99
C ARG A 132 3.95 -22.47 8.41
N ARG A 133 4.61 -23.36 9.16
CA ARG A 133 4.60 -24.80 8.88
C ARG A 133 3.17 -25.33 8.91
N LYS A 134 2.90 -26.22 7.97
CA LYS A 134 1.67 -26.96 7.72
C LYS A 134 1.60 -28.17 8.66
N GLU A 135 0.50 -28.29 9.41
CA GLU A 135 0.10 -29.52 10.11
C GLU A 135 -1.40 -29.71 9.86
N VAL A 136 -1.79 -30.96 9.57
CA VAL A 136 -3.09 -31.33 9.00
C VAL A 136 -3.71 -32.37 9.91
N HIS A 137 -4.85 -32.07 10.54
CA HIS A 137 -5.83 -33.10 10.92
C HIS A 137 -7.27 -32.53 10.94
N PRO A 138 -8.28 -33.28 10.45
CA PRO A 138 -9.67 -32.82 10.31
C PRO A 138 -10.61 -33.45 11.35
N VAL A 139 -11.49 -32.68 12.01
CA VAL A 139 -12.82 -33.16 12.49
C VAL A 139 -13.83 -32.01 12.62
N ASN A 140 -14.90 -32.14 11.83
CA ASN A 140 -16.30 -31.69 11.94
C ASN A 140 -16.87 -31.25 13.32
N LEU A 141 -17.49 -30.06 13.42
CA LEU A 141 -18.95 -29.77 13.64
C LEU A 141 -19.22 -28.26 13.98
N PRO A 142 -20.47 -27.75 13.84
CA PRO A 142 -20.86 -26.33 13.84
C PRO A 142 -21.47 -25.83 15.18
N ILE A 143 -21.64 -24.50 15.35
CA ILE A 143 -22.84 -23.78 15.92
C ILE A 143 -22.50 -22.33 16.42
N THR A 144 -23.26 -21.36 15.88
CA THR A 144 -23.66 -19.98 16.33
C THR A 144 -22.69 -18.93 16.90
N PRO A 145 -22.89 -17.62 16.61
CA PRO A 145 -22.17 -16.53 17.24
C PRO A 145 -22.90 -16.02 18.50
N HIS A 146 -22.22 -16.05 19.65
CA HIS A 146 -22.63 -15.32 20.84
C HIS A 146 -21.62 -14.20 21.12
N THR A 147 -22.15 -12.99 21.23
CA THR A 147 -21.52 -11.79 21.75
C THR A 147 -21.02 -12.04 23.16
N GLY A 148 -19.77 -11.66 23.46
CA GLY A 148 -19.29 -11.58 24.84
C GLY A 148 -17.78 -11.76 25.01
N VAL A 149 -17.16 -10.71 25.55
CA VAL A 149 -15.94 -10.68 26.38
C VAL A 149 -14.60 -11.12 25.77
N PHE A 150 -13.74 -10.11 25.67
CA PHE A 150 -12.28 -10.18 25.61
C PHE A 150 -11.70 -11.33 26.44
N SER A 151 -10.97 -12.24 25.77
CA SER A 151 -10.10 -13.20 26.45
C SER A 151 -8.74 -12.57 26.69
N GLN A 152 -8.42 -12.46 27.98
CA GLN A 152 -7.13 -12.18 28.56
C GLN A 152 -6.16 -13.27 28.13
N ASN A 153 -5.09 -12.89 27.42
CA ASN A 153 -4.04 -13.81 27.02
C ASN A 153 -2.94 -13.75 28.09
N ASP A 154 -2.88 -14.78 28.93
CA ASP A 154 -1.76 -15.06 29.82
C ASP A 154 -0.52 -15.40 29.00
N ILE A 155 0.40 -14.43 28.87
CA ILE A 155 1.80 -14.70 28.56
C ILE A 155 2.65 -14.09 29.66
N ALA A 156 3.13 -14.99 30.51
CA ALA A 156 4.41 -15.00 31.22
C ALA A 156 5.03 -13.63 31.53
N TYR A 157 4.93 -13.24 32.80
CA TYR A 157 5.76 -12.24 33.46
C TYR A 157 7.24 -12.67 33.44
N GLY A 158 7.91 -12.46 32.30
CA GLY A 158 9.36 -12.33 32.22
C GLY A 158 9.73 -10.89 32.56
N SER A 159 10.24 -10.70 33.77
CA SER A 159 10.79 -9.46 34.32
C SER A 159 11.50 -8.58 33.28
N ASN A 160 10.97 -7.37 33.03
CA ASN A 160 11.77 -6.26 32.50
C ASN A 160 11.30 -4.94 33.09
N SER A 161 11.96 -4.56 34.19
CA SER A 161 11.94 -3.21 34.74
C SER A 161 12.65 -2.28 33.76
N LEU A 162 11.90 -1.47 33.01
CA LEU A 162 12.43 -0.31 32.30
C LEU A 162 12.65 0.82 33.33
N SER A 163 13.81 0.74 33.99
CA SER A 163 14.40 1.85 34.72
C SER A 163 14.86 2.94 33.73
N PRO A 164 14.84 4.23 34.12
CA PRO A 164 15.38 5.32 33.30
C PRO A 164 16.91 5.13 33.09
N PRO A 165 17.46 5.53 31.94
CA PRO A 165 18.88 5.32 31.64
C PRO A 165 19.76 6.15 32.57
N LYS A 166 20.57 5.48 33.39
CA LYS A 166 21.73 6.07 34.06
C LYS A 166 22.86 6.22 33.06
N THR A 167 23.28 7.44 32.77
CA THR A 167 24.55 7.73 32.11
C THR A 167 25.67 7.91 33.14
N PRO A 168 26.94 7.60 32.77
CA PRO A 168 28.03 7.40 33.72
C PRO A 168 28.69 8.69 34.17
N PHE A 169 29.16 8.69 35.42
CA PHE A 169 30.07 9.67 35.99
C PHE A 169 31.33 9.84 35.12
N THR A 170 31.46 10.99 34.44
CA THR A 170 32.73 11.51 33.94
C THR A 170 33.45 12.23 35.07
N LYS A 171 34.60 11.69 35.50
CA LYS A 171 35.58 12.40 36.34
C LYS A 171 36.27 13.46 35.48
N SER A 172 36.02 14.73 35.74
CA SER A 172 36.98 15.80 35.42
C SER A 172 36.78 16.96 36.37
N SER A 173 37.85 17.25 37.11
CA SER A 173 38.27 18.57 37.59
C SER A 173 37.32 19.34 38.52
N ALA A 174 37.75 19.41 39.78
CA ALA A 174 37.29 20.41 40.75
C ALA A 174 37.36 21.83 40.19
N PRO A 175 36.38 22.68 40.50
CA PRO A 175 36.63 24.10 40.70
C PRO A 175 36.48 24.46 42.18
N GLN A 176 37.42 25.26 42.64
CA GLN A 176 37.45 25.87 43.94
C GLN A 176 36.16 26.67 44.23
N LEU A 177 35.79 26.67 45.51
CA LEU A 177 34.80 27.51 46.13
C LEU A 177 35.01 29.00 45.76
N LEU A 178 34.01 29.64 45.16
CA LEU A 178 33.81 31.10 45.23
C LEU A 178 32.30 31.41 45.02
N PRO A 179 31.67 32.25 45.87
CA PRO A 179 30.24 32.51 45.80
C PRO A 179 29.90 33.62 44.81
N SER A 180 29.30 33.26 43.68
CA SER A 180 28.45 34.13 42.86
C SER A 180 27.40 33.24 42.17
N HIS A 181 26.32 32.92 42.89
CA HIS A 181 25.43 31.79 42.59
C HIS A 181 24.02 32.15 42.11
N SER A 182 23.68 33.43 41.97
CA SER A 182 22.30 33.84 41.67
C SER A 182 21.98 33.87 40.17
N ASP A 183 22.79 34.52 39.33
CA ASP A 183 22.40 34.75 37.93
C ASP A 183 22.52 33.49 37.05
N SER A 184 23.52 32.65 37.27
CA SER A 184 23.72 31.40 36.52
C SER A 184 22.70 30.30 36.89
N GLN A 185 22.17 30.30 38.11
CA GLN A 185 21.09 29.39 38.53
C GLN A 185 19.72 29.79 37.97
N ILE A 186 19.46 31.09 37.83
CA ILE A 186 18.20 31.59 37.25
C ILE A 186 18.14 31.26 35.74
N VAL A 187 19.25 31.43 35.02
CA VAL A 187 19.33 31.09 33.58
C VAL A 187 19.16 29.58 33.35
N THR A 188 19.73 28.73 34.21
CA THR A 188 19.52 27.27 34.11
C THR A 188 18.10 26.84 34.49
N MET A 189 17.47 27.49 35.48
CA MET A 189 16.06 27.21 35.80
C MET A 189 15.10 27.61 34.69
N SER A 190 15.32 28.76 34.06
CA SER A 190 14.51 29.20 32.91
C SER A 190 14.67 28.26 31.71
N SER A 191 15.90 27.82 31.40
CA SER A 191 16.15 26.84 30.33
C SER A 191 15.49 25.49 30.58
N LEU A 192 15.48 25.01 31.83
CA LEU A 192 14.79 23.77 32.21
C LEU A 192 13.27 23.89 32.09
N GLN A 193 12.70 25.04 32.46
CA GLN A 193 11.28 25.32 32.27
C GLN A 193 10.90 25.34 30.78
N SER A 194 11.69 26.01 29.94
CA SER A 194 11.49 26.01 28.48
C SER A 194 11.60 24.61 27.88
N SER A 195 12.60 23.82 28.28
CA SER A 195 12.77 22.44 27.78
C SER A 195 11.60 21.52 28.19
N LEU A 196 11.05 21.70 29.40
CA LEU A 196 9.88 20.96 29.87
C LEU A 196 8.63 21.35 29.07
N GLU A 197 8.45 22.63 28.76
CA GLU A 197 7.34 23.10 27.95
C GLU A 197 7.42 22.58 26.50
N GLU A 198 8.61 22.54 25.92
CA GLU A 198 8.86 21.90 24.62
C GLU A 198 8.55 20.40 24.64
N GLU A 199 8.99 19.66 25.67
CA GLU A 199 8.68 18.23 25.83
C GLU A 199 7.17 17.99 25.92
N ARG A 200 6.46 18.77 26.74
CA ARG A 200 5.01 18.68 26.87
C ARG A 200 4.31 18.97 25.55
N ASN A 201 4.77 19.97 24.78
CA ASN A 201 4.22 20.29 23.48
C ASN A 201 4.42 19.12 22.50
N LEU A 202 5.62 18.53 22.46
CA LEU A 202 5.91 17.35 21.67
C LEU A 202 4.97 16.20 22.04
N ARG A 203 4.75 15.99 23.33
CA ARG A 203 3.88 14.94 23.84
C ARG A 203 2.42 15.18 23.45
N LEU A 204 1.91 16.39 23.61
CA LEU A 204 0.55 16.76 23.16
C LEU A 204 0.38 16.53 21.66
N ARG A 205 1.38 16.87 20.84
CA ARG A 205 1.37 16.61 19.40
C ARG A 205 1.36 15.12 19.09
N ALA A 206 2.17 14.33 19.80
CA ALA A 206 2.21 12.88 19.64
C ALA A 206 0.87 12.24 20.05
N GLU A 207 0.29 12.67 21.17
CA GLU A 207 -1.02 12.22 21.66
C GLU A 207 -2.14 12.57 20.68
N SER A 208 -2.13 13.79 20.11
CA SER A 208 -3.07 14.19 19.06
C SER A 208 -2.90 13.40 17.76
N SER A 209 -1.66 13.07 17.39
CA SER A 209 -1.41 12.24 16.21
C SER A 209 -1.89 10.81 16.45
N LEU A 210 -1.69 10.27 17.65
CA LEU A 210 -2.17 8.94 18.01
C LEU A 210 -3.70 8.90 17.97
N SER A 211 -4.38 9.88 18.58
CA SER A 211 -5.85 9.92 18.57
C SER A 211 -6.40 10.06 17.15
N GLN A 212 -5.77 10.88 16.29
CA GLN A 212 -6.13 10.97 14.88
C GLN A 212 -6.01 9.62 14.17
N THR A 213 -4.88 8.94 14.32
CA THR A 213 -4.69 7.62 13.68
C THR A 213 -5.66 6.57 14.23
N GLN A 214 -6.00 6.64 15.52
CA GLN A 214 -6.99 5.76 16.11
C GLN A 214 -8.37 5.99 15.49
N THR A 215 -8.79 7.24 15.30
CA THR A 215 -10.07 7.54 14.64
C THR A 215 -10.10 7.09 13.19
N GLU A 216 -9.01 7.26 12.43
CA GLU A 216 -8.91 6.78 11.05
C GLU A 216 -9.00 5.24 10.97
N LEU A 217 -8.40 4.54 11.94
CA LEU A 217 -8.52 3.08 12.03
C LEU A 217 -9.93 2.64 12.39
N GLU A 218 -10.60 3.32 13.31
CA GLU A 218 -11.99 3.06 13.68
C GLU A 218 -12.93 3.27 12.48
N ASP A 219 -12.75 4.35 11.73
CA ASP A 219 -13.54 4.66 10.52
C ASP A 219 -13.31 3.63 9.41
N LEU A 220 -12.07 3.28 9.11
CA LEU A 220 -11.75 2.27 8.11
C LEU A 220 -12.32 0.91 8.51
N THR A 221 -12.25 0.58 9.79
CA THR A 221 -12.80 -0.65 10.35
C THR A 221 -14.33 -0.67 10.21
N ALA A 222 -15.00 0.43 10.53
CA ALA A 222 -16.45 0.58 10.34
C ALA A 222 -16.85 0.43 8.87
N GLN A 223 -16.09 1.04 7.94
CA GLN A 223 -16.33 0.90 6.50
C GLN A 223 -16.15 -0.55 6.02
N LEU A 224 -15.07 -1.21 6.44
CA LEU A 224 -14.78 -2.60 6.04
C LEU A 224 -15.87 -3.55 6.55
N PHE A 225 -16.29 -3.41 7.81
CA PHE A 225 -17.40 -4.20 8.35
C PHE A 225 -18.73 -3.87 7.67
N GLY A 226 -18.98 -2.60 7.35
CA GLY A 226 -20.15 -2.18 6.58
C GLY A 226 -20.22 -2.85 5.21
N GLN A 227 -19.14 -2.76 4.43
CA GLN A 227 -19.02 -3.37 3.11
C GLN A 227 -19.15 -4.90 3.17
N ALA A 228 -18.48 -5.53 4.14
CA ALA A 228 -18.59 -6.98 4.34
C ALA A 228 -20.02 -7.41 4.67
N ASN A 229 -20.72 -6.66 5.53
CA ASN A 229 -22.11 -6.94 5.88
C ASN A 229 -23.04 -6.79 4.66
N GLU A 230 -22.82 -5.78 3.82
CA GLU A 230 -23.58 -5.59 2.59
C GLU A 230 -23.38 -6.75 1.61
N MET A 231 -22.12 -7.15 1.36
CA MET A 231 -21.79 -8.29 0.51
C MET A 231 -22.46 -9.57 1.02
N VAL A 232 -22.41 -9.83 2.32
CA VAL A 232 -23.07 -11.00 2.90
C VAL A 232 -24.60 -10.90 2.79
N ALA A 233 -25.17 -9.71 2.92
CA ALA A 233 -26.61 -9.52 2.75
C ALA A 233 -27.07 -9.78 1.31
N THR A 234 -26.30 -9.31 0.32
CA THR A 234 -26.59 -9.59 -1.10
C THR A 234 -26.45 -11.08 -1.43
N GLU A 235 -25.40 -11.73 -0.94
CA GLU A 235 -25.19 -13.18 -1.04
C GLU A 235 -26.37 -13.96 -0.42
N ARG A 236 -26.79 -13.61 0.80
CA ARG A 236 -27.93 -14.26 1.47
C ARG A 236 -29.22 -14.10 0.69
N LYS A 237 -29.49 -12.91 0.14
CA LYS A 237 -30.66 -12.66 -0.73
C LYS A 237 -30.59 -13.49 -2.01
N ALA A 238 -29.44 -13.53 -2.68
CA ALA A 238 -29.23 -14.29 -3.90
C ALA A 238 -29.38 -15.80 -3.65
N ARG A 239 -28.77 -16.29 -2.58
CA ARG A 239 -28.86 -17.68 -2.13
C ARG A 239 -30.31 -18.09 -1.83
N ALA A 240 -31.05 -17.29 -1.06
CA ALA A 240 -32.46 -17.57 -0.78
C ALA A 240 -33.31 -17.67 -2.06
N LYS A 241 -33.08 -16.77 -3.03
CA LYS A 241 -33.77 -16.79 -4.33
C LYS A 241 -33.44 -18.04 -5.16
N LEU A 242 -32.20 -18.51 -5.10
CA LEU A 242 -31.79 -19.75 -5.76
C LEU A 242 -32.39 -20.98 -5.06
N GLU A 243 -32.35 -21.02 -3.74
CA GLU A 243 -32.94 -22.10 -2.94
C GLU A 243 -34.45 -22.24 -3.21
N GLU A 244 -35.19 -21.13 -3.35
CA GLU A 244 -36.60 -21.15 -3.75
C GLU A 244 -36.80 -21.76 -5.15
N ARG A 245 -36.01 -21.33 -6.14
CA ARG A 245 -36.09 -21.86 -7.51
C ARG A 245 -35.77 -23.34 -7.58
N VAL A 246 -34.74 -23.77 -6.84
CA VAL A 246 -34.37 -25.19 -6.74
C VAL A 246 -35.54 -26.00 -6.18
N LYS A 247 -36.16 -25.54 -5.09
CA LYS A 247 -37.32 -26.21 -4.49
C LYS A 247 -38.48 -26.38 -5.46
N VAL A 248 -38.80 -25.36 -6.27
CA VAL A 248 -39.87 -25.44 -7.29
C VAL A 248 -39.50 -26.46 -8.39
N LEU A 249 -38.26 -26.44 -8.85
CA LEU A 249 -37.78 -27.39 -9.86
C LEU A 249 -37.83 -28.83 -9.36
N GLU A 250 -37.39 -29.07 -8.11
CA GLU A 250 -37.47 -30.38 -7.46
C GLU A 250 -38.91 -30.87 -7.36
N GLN A 251 -39.85 -30.04 -6.91
CA GLN A 251 -41.27 -30.40 -6.84
C GLN A 251 -41.82 -30.83 -8.20
N ARG A 252 -41.56 -30.02 -9.24
CA ARG A 252 -41.99 -30.32 -10.61
C ARG A 252 -41.34 -31.61 -11.13
N ASP A 253 -40.08 -31.87 -10.81
CA ASP A 253 -39.40 -33.10 -11.21
C ASP A 253 -39.97 -34.33 -10.49
N THR A 254 -40.33 -34.21 -9.20
CA THR A 254 -41.06 -35.29 -8.51
C THR A 254 -42.43 -35.55 -9.12
N GLU A 255 -43.15 -34.51 -9.52
CA GLU A 255 -44.45 -34.65 -10.17
C GLU A 255 -44.33 -35.33 -11.54
N LYS A 256 -43.36 -34.90 -12.36
CA LYS A 256 -43.07 -35.54 -13.65
C LYS A 256 -42.70 -37.01 -13.49
N ARG A 257 -41.83 -37.34 -12.53
CA ARG A 257 -41.48 -38.74 -12.21
C ARG A 257 -42.71 -39.56 -11.84
N ARG A 258 -43.62 -39.03 -11.02
CA ARG A 258 -44.89 -39.71 -10.69
C ARG A 258 -45.78 -39.93 -11.91
N ARG A 259 -45.84 -38.97 -12.84
CA ARG A 259 -46.62 -39.12 -14.09
C ARG A 259 -46.00 -40.18 -15.00
N LEU A 260 -44.67 -40.18 -15.14
CA LEU A 260 -43.94 -41.18 -15.91
C LEU A 260 -44.15 -42.59 -15.36
N ASP A 261 -44.03 -42.80 -14.04
CA ASP A 261 -44.27 -44.11 -13.41
C ASP A 261 -45.69 -44.65 -13.72
N ARG A 262 -46.71 -43.79 -13.74
CA ARG A 262 -48.07 -44.19 -14.15
C ARG A 262 -48.13 -44.59 -15.63
N LEU A 263 -47.48 -43.84 -16.50
CA LEU A 263 -47.42 -44.14 -17.93
C LEU A 263 -46.64 -45.43 -18.20
N GLU A 264 -45.51 -45.65 -17.54
CA GLU A 264 -44.71 -46.87 -17.61
C GLU A 264 -45.52 -48.09 -17.20
N LYS A 265 -46.30 -47.99 -16.11
CA LYS A 265 -47.23 -49.04 -15.69
C LYS A 265 -48.31 -49.32 -16.74
N ALA A 266 -48.85 -48.28 -17.37
CA ALA A 266 -49.85 -48.44 -18.44
C ALA A 266 -49.26 -49.09 -19.70
N VAL A 267 -48.10 -48.61 -20.16
CA VAL A 267 -47.36 -49.19 -21.30
C VAL A 267 -46.99 -50.64 -21.02
N SER A 268 -46.47 -50.96 -19.84
CA SER A 268 -46.15 -52.34 -19.42
C SER A 268 -47.39 -53.25 -19.51
N ARG A 269 -48.58 -52.74 -19.17
CA ARG A 269 -49.83 -53.50 -19.31
C ARG A 269 -50.18 -53.72 -20.78
N ILE A 270 -50.06 -52.69 -21.62
CA ILE A 270 -50.32 -52.78 -23.06
C ILE A 270 -49.36 -53.78 -23.71
N GLU A 271 -48.08 -53.73 -23.38
CA GLU A 271 -47.05 -54.63 -23.90
C GLU A 271 -47.34 -56.10 -23.55
N ARG A 272 -47.76 -56.38 -22.31
CA ARG A 272 -48.22 -57.72 -21.91
C ARG A 272 -49.41 -58.20 -22.74
N VAL A 273 -50.40 -57.35 -22.99
CA VAL A 273 -51.56 -57.71 -23.82
C VAL A 273 -51.15 -57.96 -25.26
N LYS A 274 -50.28 -57.10 -25.81
CA LYS A 274 -49.76 -57.25 -27.18
C LYS A 274 -49.01 -58.58 -27.35
N GLN A 275 -48.23 -59.03 -26.37
CA GLN A 275 -47.56 -60.33 -26.41
C GLN A 275 -48.55 -61.51 -26.44
N MET A 276 -49.71 -61.39 -25.81
CA MET A 276 -50.73 -62.46 -25.80
C MET A 276 -51.57 -62.53 -27.08
N VAL A 277 -51.74 -61.40 -27.79
CA VAL A 277 -52.60 -61.32 -28.98
C VAL A 277 -51.85 -61.72 -30.27
N GLY A 278 -50.51 -61.81 -30.22
CA GLY A 278 -49.67 -62.08 -31.40
C GLY A 278 -49.53 -60.85 -32.32
N PRO A 279 -48.50 -60.78 -33.18
CA PRO A 279 -48.28 -59.66 -34.10
C PRO A 279 -49.40 -59.51 -35.14
#